data_AF-A9U8E7-F1
#
_entry.id   AF-A9U8E7-F1
#
_cell.length_a   1.000
_cell.length_b   1.000
_cell.length_c   1.000
_cell.angle_alpha   90.00
_cell.angle_beta   90.00
_cell.angle_gamma   90.00
#
_symmetry.space_group_name_H-M   'P 1'
#
loop_
_entity.id
_entity.type
_entity.pdbx_description
1 polymer ?
#
loop_
_entity_poly.entity_id
_entity_poly.type
_entity_poly.pdbx_seq_one_letter_code
_entity_poly.pdbx_strand_id
1 'polypeptide(L)'
;YRALLLEFGACNFGDPALYTVKELNWAYPEFLEVYGEVEKEYELSADLQPFPIGGFGEGSMAILDQSSGKIMMLFHDAGETPLKEIAVDINELMTMLAESAIWVQEQMN
;
A
#
# COMPACT_ATOMS: atom_id res chain seq x y z
N TYR A 1 -9.58 3.06 -4.91
CA TYR A 1 -9.57 2.78 -3.45
C TYR A 1 -10.90 3.11 -2.76
N ARG A 2 -11.41 4.36 -2.74
CA ARG A 2 -12.70 4.68 -2.08
C ARG A 2 -13.89 3.81 -2.51
N ALA A 3 -14.04 3.55 -3.81
CA ALA A 3 -15.11 2.68 -4.32
C ALA A 3 -14.97 1.24 -3.79
N LEU A 4 -13.74 0.72 -3.71
CA LEU A 4 -13.44 -0.60 -3.14
C LEU A 4 -13.84 -0.66 -1.66
N LEU A 5 -13.51 0.36 -0.88
CA LEU A 5 -13.91 0.44 0.53
C LEU A 5 -15.43 0.45 0.71
N LEU A 6 -16.15 1.14 -0.17
CA LEU A 6 -17.62 1.24 -0.11
C LEU A 6 -18.30 -0.08 -0.48
N GLU A 7 -17.76 -0.81 -1.46
CA GLU A 7 -18.36 -2.03 -1.97
C GLU A 7 -17.98 -3.26 -1.15
N PHE A 8 -16.70 -3.40 -0.82
CA PHE A 8 -16.14 -4.64 -0.26
C PHE A 8 -15.59 -4.49 1.16
N GLY A 9 -15.34 -3.28 1.63
CA GLY A 9 -14.62 -3.07 2.88
C GLY A 9 -13.17 -3.53 2.77
N ALA A 10 -12.82 -4.64 3.44
CA ALA A 10 -11.45 -5.19 3.46
C ALA A 10 -11.24 -6.11 2.27
N CYS A 11 -10.07 -6.05 1.65
CA CYS A 11 -9.73 -6.96 0.57
C CYS A 11 -8.31 -7.47 0.75
N ASN A 12 -8.21 -8.72 1.24
CA ASN A 12 -6.95 -9.35 1.61
C ASN A 12 -6.81 -10.68 0.88
N PHE A 13 -6.16 -10.65 -0.29
CA PHE A 13 -5.87 -11.84 -1.10
C PHE A 13 -4.39 -12.27 -1.00
N GLY A 14 -3.55 -11.41 -0.43
CA GLY A 14 -2.10 -11.52 -0.35
C GLY A 14 -1.52 -10.18 0.06
N ASP A 15 -0.22 -9.99 -0.15
CA ASP A 15 0.43 -8.71 0.14
C ASP A 15 0.38 -7.72 -1.04
N PRO A 16 0.07 -6.44 -0.81
CA PRO A 16 -0.30 -5.88 0.49
C PRO A 16 -1.73 -6.26 0.91
N ALA A 17 -1.91 -6.53 2.20
CA ALA A 17 -3.22 -6.55 2.82
C ALA A 17 -3.83 -5.14 2.79
N LEU A 18 -5.00 -4.96 2.18
CA LEU A 18 -5.63 -3.65 2.04
C LEU A 18 -6.47 -3.28 3.27
N TYR A 19 -6.20 -2.08 3.79
CA TYR A 19 -6.90 -1.52 4.94
C TYR A 19 -8.35 -1.17 4.62
N THR A 20 -9.22 -1.41 5.58
CA THR A 20 -10.55 -0.81 5.68
C THR A 20 -10.51 0.53 6.38
N VAL A 21 -11.67 1.20 6.43
CA VAL A 21 -11.90 2.34 7.32
C VAL A 21 -11.54 2.03 8.79
N LYS A 22 -11.75 0.79 9.24
CA LYS A 22 -11.40 0.40 10.61
C LYS A 22 -9.87 0.34 10.80
N GLU A 23 -9.13 -0.26 9.87
CA GLU A 23 -7.66 -0.29 9.96
C GLU A 23 -7.06 1.12 9.82
N LEU A 24 -7.59 1.92 8.91
CA LEU A 24 -7.12 3.30 8.69
C LEU A 24 -7.17 4.16 9.96
N ASN A 25 -8.09 3.91 10.90
CA ASN A 25 -8.16 4.67 12.14
C ASN A 25 -6.89 4.57 13.00
N TRP A 26 -6.18 3.43 12.95
CA TRP A 26 -4.93 3.26 13.69
C TRP A 26 -3.70 3.32 12.78
N ALA A 27 -3.81 2.90 11.52
CA ALA A 27 -2.69 2.91 10.57
C ALA A 27 -2.34 4.34 10.10
N TYR A 28 -3.32 5.25 10.01
CA TYR A 28 -3.05 6.60 9.51
C TYR A 28 -2.15 7.43 10.44
N PRO A 29 -2.38 7.49 11.77
CA PRO A 29 -1.44 8.15 12.68
C PRO A 29 -0.02 7.54 12.63
N GLU A 30 0.10 6.21 12.62
CA GLU A 30 1.39 5.51 12.53
C GLU A 30 2.11 5.85 11.21
N PHE A 31 1.38 5.85 10.10
CA PHE A 31 1.90 6.26 8.81
C PHE A 31 2.48 7.68 8.83
N LEU A 32 1.81 8.64 9.47
CA LEU A 32 2.30 10.02 9.55
C LEU A 32 3.63 10.11 10.31
N GLU A 33 3.80 9.32 11.36
CA GLU A 33 5.06 9.25 12.11
C GLU A 33 6.17 8.66 11.24
N VAL A 34 5.94 7.49 10.63
CA VAL A 34 6.93 6.80 9.78
C VAL A 34 7.30 7.66 8.57
N TYR A 35 6.32 8.16 7.85
CA TYR A 35 6.55 8.98 6.66
C TYR A 35 7.27 10.29 7.00
N GLY A 36 6.95 10.90 8.15
CA GLY A 36 7.62 12.11 8.62
C GLY A 36 9.10 11.90 8.96
N GLU A 37 9.52 10.71 9.39
CA GLU A 37 10.96 10.38 9.53
C GLU A 37 11.61 10.16 8.17
N VAL A 38 10.92 9.49 7.24
CA VAL A 38 11.41 9.27 5.87
C VAL A 38 11.63 10.60 5.14
N GLU A 39 10.74 11.57 5.30
CA GLU A 39 10.89 12.92 4.73
C GLU A 39 12.11 13.68 5.26
N LYS A 40 12.61 13.33 6.46
CA LYS A 40 13.83 13.94 7.02
C LYS A 40 15.10 13.27 6.51
N GLU A 41 15.03 11.96 6.27
CA GLU A 41 16.18 11.15 5.89
C GLU A 41 16.42 11.10 4.38
N TYR A 42 15.37 11.23 3.57
CA TYR A 42 15.42 11.02 2.13
C TYR A 42 14.86 12.21 1.35
N GLU A 43 15.47 12.51 0.20
CA GLU A 43 14.94 13.49 -0.76
C GLU A 43 13.79 12.87 -1.56
N LEU A 44 12.56 13.14 -1.12
CA LEU A 44 11.34 12.71 -1.80
C LEU A 44 10.86 13.76 -2.83
N SER A 45 10.04 13.31 -3.78
CA SER A 45 9.37 14.22 -4.72
C SER A 45 8.42 15.16 -3.98
N ALA A 46 8.54 16.47 -4.22
CA ALA A 46 7.68 17.47 -3.57
C ALA A 46 6.19 17.37 -3.96
N ASP A 47 5.88 16.67 -5.05
CA ASP A 47 4.51 16.48 -5.55
C ASP A 47 3.85 15.19 -5.01
N LEU A 48 4.57 14.39 -4.22
CA LEU A 48 4.06 13.15 -3.64
C LEU A 48 2.99 13.47 -2.59
N GLN A 49 1.79 12.90 -2.74
CA GLN A 49 0.69 13.02 -1.79
C GLN A 49 0.32 11.64 -1.26
N PRO A 50 1.08 11.09 -0.31
CA PRO A 50 0.93 9.70 0.08
C PRO A 50 -0.26 9.49 1.01
N PHE A 51 -0.98 8.39 0.81
CA PHE A 51 -2.05 7.95 1.67
C PHE A 51 -1.91 6.45 1.95
N PRO A 52 -1.92 5.98 3.21
CA PRO A 52 -1.75 4.56 3.51
C PRO A 52 -3.00 3.78 3.07
N ILE A 53 -2.80 2.68 2.36
CA ILE A 53 -3.89 1.83 1.87
C ILE A 53 -3.76 0.36 2.27
N GLY A 54 -2.61 -0.04 2.82
CA GLY A 54 -2.36 -1.42 3.21
C GLY A 54 -0.99 -1.64 3.83
N GLY A 55 -0.67 -2.89 4.13
CA GLY A 55 0.63 -3.29 4.68
C GLY A 55 1.11 -4.64 4.16
N PHE A 56 2.42 -4.86 4.22
CA PHE A 56 3.10 -6.08 3.76
C PHE A 56 3.53 -7.00 4.92
N GLY A 57 3.08 -6.70 6.14
CA GLY A 57 3.70 -7.22 7.35
C GLY A 57 5.05 -6.53 7.63
N GLU A 58 5.58 -6.75 8.84
CA GLU A 58 6.92 -6.28 9.26
C GLU A 58 7.14 -4.76 9.11
N GLY A 59 6.07 -3.97 9.19
CA GLY A 59 6.12 -2.51 9.18
C GLY A 59 6.17 -1.85 7.80
N SER A 60 6.35 -2.62 6.71
CA SER A 60 6.31 -2.03 5.37
C SER A 60 4.87 -1.74 4.94
N MET A 61 4.63 -0.58 4.35
CA MET A 61 3.28 -0.07 4.06
C MET A 61 3.04 0.06 2.56
N ALA A 62 1.81 -0.18 2.13
CA ALA A 62 1.35 0.21 0.80
C ALA A 62 0.72 1.61 0.88
N ILE A 63 1.17 2.50 0.00
CA ILE A 63 0.69 3.87 -0.11
C ILE A 63 0.10 4.12 -1.49
N LEU A 64 -0.98 4.87 -1.53
CA LEU A 64 -1.53 5.50 -2.74
C LEU A 64 -0.96 6.90 -2.82
N ASP A 65 -0.25 7.22 -3.90
CA ASP A 65 0.04 8.61 -4.24
C ASP A 65 -1.22 9.24 -4.83
N GLN A 66 -1.83 10.16 -4.08
CA GLN A 66 -3.07 10.82 -4.46
C GLN A 66 -2.89 11.78 -5.65
N SER A 67 -1.67 12.23 -5.94
CA SER A 67 -1.41 13.13 -7.07
C SER A 67 -1.32 12.37 -8.40
N SER A 68 -0.68 11.21 -8.42
CA SER A 68 -0.51 10.38 -9.63
C SER A 68 -1.48 9.20 -9.76
N GLY A 69 -2.06 8.74 -8.65
CA GLY A 69 -2.87 7.52 -8.59
C GLY A 69 -2.07 6.22 -8.44
N LYS A 70 -0.73 6.31 -8.47
CA LYS A 70 0.18 5.17 -8.37
C LYS A 70 0.17 4.55 -6.99
N ILE A 71 0.51 3.27 -6.95
CA ILE A 71 0.69 2.52 -5.70
C ILE A 71 2.19 2.32 -5.47
N MET A 72 2.64 2.71 -4.29
CA MET A 72 4.03 2.54 -3.87
C MET A 72 4.08 1.66 -2.61
N MET A 73 5.18 0.96 -2.44
CA MET A 73 5.60 0.36 -1.18
C MET A 73 6.53 1.34 -0.46
N LEU A 74 6.24 1.59 0.81
CA LEU A 74 7.11 2.24 1.78
C LEU A 74 7.81 1.15 2.60
N PHE A 75 9.14 1.06 2.47
CA PHE A 75 9.94 0.09 3.21
C PHE A 75 10.18 0.53 4.65
N HIS A 76 9.98 -0.39 5.60
CA HIS A 76 10.30 -0.15 7.00
C HIS A 76 11.80 0.01 7.27
N ASP A 77 12.64 -0.78 6.58
CA ASP A 77 14.11 -0.68 6.64
C ASP A 77 14.64 -0.42 5.23
N ALA A 78 14.51 0.84 4.82
CA ALA A 78 14.65 1.30 3.45
C ALA A 78 16.06 1.14 2.84
N GLY A 79 17.10 0.98 3.67
CA GLY A 79 18.49 1.00 3.22
C GLY A 79 18.81 2.27 2.41
N GLU A 80 18.73 2.17 1.08
CA GLU A 80 18.99 3.28 0.15
C GLU A 80 17.72 3.82 -0.54
N THR A 81 16.59 3.10 -0.54
CA THR A 81 15.39 3.47 -1.30
C THR A 81 14.13 3.24 -0.48
N PRO A 82 13.51 4.29 0.09
CA PRO A 82 12.36 4.14 0.98
C PRO A 82 11.07 3.85 0.25
N LEU A 83 10.98 4.23 -1.04
CA LEU A 83 9.76 4.10 -1.83
C LEU A 83 10.03 3.34 -3.12
N LYS A 84 9.17 2.37 -3.42
CA LYS A 84 9.19 1.64 -4.69
C LYS A 84 7.79 1.57 -5.29
N GLU A 85 7.65 1.92 -6.56
CA GLU A 85 6.40 1.70 -7.30
C GLU A 85 6.12 0.20 -7.42
N ILE A 86 4.88 -0.20 -7.12
CA ILE A 86 4.44 -1.61 -7.20
C ILE A 86 3.26 -1.80 -8.15
N ALA A 87 2.50 -0.74 -8.44
CA ALA A 87 1.45 -0.74 -9.45
C ALA A 87 1.19 0.70 -9.93
N VAL A 88 0.81 0.86 -11.19
CA VAL A 88 0.52 2.16 -11.82
C VAL A 88 -0.81 2.73 -11.35
N ASP A 89 -1.74 1.89 -10.89
CA ASP A 89 -2.99 2.29 -10.27
C ASP A 89 -3.58 1.16 -9.38
N ILE A 90 -4.73 1.46 -8.75
CA ILE A 90 -5.43 0.51 -7.89
C ILE A 90 -5.99 -0.69 -8.65
N ASN A 91 -6.33 -0.56 -9.94
CA ASN A 91 -6.90 -1.67 -10.71
C ASN A 91 -5.82 -2.69 -11.06
N GLU A 92 -4.62 -2.23 -11.42
CA GLU A 92 -3.47 -3.10 -11.63
C GLU A 92 -3.12 -3.84 -10.33
N LEU A 93 -3.05 -3.13 -9.19
CA LEU A 93 -2.82 -3.78 -7.89
C LEU A 93 -3.85 -4.88 -7.61
N MET A 94 -5.14 -4.59 -7.80
CA MET A 94 -6.22 -5.55 -7.56
C MET A 94 -6.15 -6.74 -8.51
N THR A 95 -5.75 -6.52 -9.76
CA THR A 95 -5.56 -7.59 -10.75
C THR A 95 -4.42 -8.50 -10.31
N MET A 96 -3.28 -7.94 -9.94
CA MET A 96 -2.13 -8.70 -9.43
C MET A 96 -2.48 -9.55 -8.21
N LEU A 97 -3.22 -8.97 -7.25
CA LEU A 97 -3.65 -9.67 -6.03
C LEU A 97 -4.62 -10.82 -6.35
N ALA A 98 -5.57 -10.59 -7.25
CA ALA A 98 -6.54 -11.62 -7.65
C ALA A 98 -5.87 -12.76 -8.42
N GLU A 99 -4.98 -12.45 -9.36
CA GLU A 99 -4.20 -13.44 -10.12
C GLU A 99 -3.31 -14.28 -9.20
N SER A 100 -2.67 -13.65 -8.21
CA SER A 100 -1.87 -14.37 -7.21
C SER A 100 -2.71 -15.37 -6.42
N ALA A 101 -3.90 -14.97 -5.94
CA ALA A 101 -4.79 -15.85 -5.20
C ALA A 101 -5.31 -17.02 -6.05
N ILE A 102 -5.65 -16.77 -7.32
CA ILE A 102 -6.06 -17.81 -8.26
C ILE A 102 -4.91 -18.80 -8.47
N TRP A 103 -3.70 -18.31 -8.71
CA TRP A 103 -2.52 -19.16 -8.91
C TRP A 103 -2.26 -20.07 -7.70
N VAL A 104 -2.33 -19.53 -6.48
CA VAL A 104 -2.19 -20.34 -5.26
C VAL A 104 -3.26 -21.43 -5.19
N GLN A 105 -4.52 -21.10 -5.49
CA GLN A 105 -5.61 -22.08 -5.51
C GLN A 105 -5.37 -23.21 -6.52
N GLU A 106 -4.82 -22.88 -7.70
CA GLU A 106 -4.49 -23.87 -8.73
C GLU A 106 -3.39 -24.83 -8.29
N GLN A 107 -2.42 -24.39 -7.46
CA GLN A 107 -1.37 -25.27 -6.94
C GLN A 107 -1.87 -26.23 -5.84
N MET A 108 -3.03 -25.95 -5.25
CA MET A 108 -3.60 -26.76 -4.16
C MET A 108 -4.53 -27.88 -4.67
N ASN A 109 -4.90 -27.88 -5.95
CA ASN A 109 -5.74 -28.89 -6.59
C ASN A 109 -4.90 -29.94 -7.34
#